data_AF-D8J8H5-F1
#
_entry.id   AF-D8J8H5-F1
#
_cell.length_a   1.000
_cell.length_b   1.000
_cell.length_c   1.000
_cell.angle_alpha   90.00
_cell.angle_beta   90.00
_cell.angle_gamma   90.00
#
_symmetry.space_group_name_H-M   'P 1'
#
loop_
_entity.id
_entity.type
_entity.pdbx_description
1 polymer ?
#
loop_
_entity_poly.entity_id
_entity_poly.type
_entity_poly.pdbx_seq_one_letter_code
_entity_poly.pdbx_strand_id
1 'polypeptide(L)'
;MLTDDELAGICDLFGALTREELARARSELAFRRDEEAGPEGRIEAALSTYALVEHDGLVLAGPAAFPTLPEGASDLPHILEAPDREVDREAAGEAVLAALAAEEDTELAREVSYDLEAWAPVDASAVREGEQERL
;
A
#
# COMPACT_ATOMS: atom_id res chain seq x y z
N MET A 1 12.32 9.62 8.43
CA MET A 1 11.92 8.54 7.48
C MET A 1 10.43 8.30 7.61
N LEU A 2 9.75 8.01 6.49
CA LEU A 2 8.28 7.85 6.50
C LEU A 2 7.84 6.49 7.08
N THR A 3 6.76 6.52 7.88
CA THR A 3 6.07 5.31 8.36
C THR A 3 5.23 4.63 7.26
N ASP A 4 4.70 3.44 7.54
CA ASP A 4 3.84 2.71 6.60
C ASP A 4 2.56 3.50 6.30
N ASP A 5 1.93 4.01 7.36
CA ASP A 5 0.77 4.89 7.27
C ASP A 5 1.06 6.19 6.51
N GLU A 6 2.26 6.76 6.64
CA GLU A 6 2.66 7.94 5.88
C GLU A 6 2.85 7.66 4.39
N LEU A 7 3.41 6.51 4.02
CA LEU A 7 3.49 6.09 2.61
C LEU A 7 2.11 5.81 2.01
N ALA A 8 1.26 5.12 2.78
CA ALA A 8 -0.12 4.87 2.40
C ALA A 8 -0.89 6.19 2.24
N GLY A 9 -0.68 7.16 3.15
CA GLY A 9 -1.27 8.51 3.06
C GLY A 9 -0.82 9.29 1.84
N ILE A 10 0.43 9.13 1.40
CA ILE A 10 0.89 9.71 0.13
C ILE A 10 0.17 9.04 -1.04
N CYS A 11 0.04 7.71 -1.08
CA CYS A 11 -0.66 7.04 -2.18
C CYS A 11 -2.15 7.42 -2.21
N ASP A 12 -2.80 7.47 -1.06
CA ASP A 12 -4.20 7.85 -0.88
C ASP A 12 -4.48 9.27 -1.40
N LEU A 13 -3.55 10.21 -1.20
CA LEU A 13 -3.66 11.58 -1.71
C LEU A 13 -3.88 11.65 -3.24
N PHE A 14 -3.33 10.70 -3.99
CA PHE A 14 -3.44 10.61 -5.45
C PHE A 14 -4.41 9.51 -5.91
N GLY A 15 -5.00 8.77 -4.97
CA GLY A 15 -5.66 7.49 -5.20
C GLY A 15 -4.69 6.35 -5.49
N ALA A 16 -3.72 6.56 -6.39
CA ALA A 16 -2.63 5.62 -6.67
C ALA A 16 -1.43 6.30 -7.36
N LEU A 17 -0.22 5.80 -7.08
CA LEU A 17 1.03 6.27 -7.69
C LEU A 17 1.77 5.13 -8.38
N THR A 18 2.55 5.40 -9.41
CA THR A 18 3.57 4.44 -9.83
C THR A 18 4.68 4.33 -8.78
N ARG A 19 5.46 3.25 -8.80
CA ARG A 19 6.62 3.12 -7.89
C ARG A 19 7.62 4.26 -8.04
N GLU A 20 7.83 4.75 -9.27
CA GLU A 20 8.71 5.89 -9.55
C GLU A 20 8.16 7.20 -8.99
N GLU A 21 6.87 7.47 -9.14
CA GLU A 21 6.21 8.65 -8.59
C GLU A 21 6.24 8.64 -7.05
N LEU A 22 5.99 7.48 -6.42
CA LEU A 22 6.09 7.33 -4.97
C LEU A 22 7.53 7.54 -4.49
N ALA A 23 8.54 6.99 -5.19
CA ALA A 23 9.95 7.24 -4.87
C ALA A 23 10.29 8.73 -4.99
N ARG A 24 9.81 9.42 -6.03
CA ARG A 24 9.96 10.87 -6.20
C ARG A 24 9.28 11.64 -5.07
N ALA A 25 8.06 11.29 -4.68
CA ALA A 25 7.34 11.90 -3.57
C ALA A 25 8.14 11.85 -2.26
N ARG A 26 8.76 10.70 -1.97
CA ARG A 26 9.65 10.51 -0.82
C ARG A 26 10.86 11.45 -0.86
N SER A 27 11.51 11.55 -2.02
CA SER A 27 12.67 12.44 -2.20
C SER A 27 12.31 13.92 -2.03
N GLU A 28 11.18 14.36 -2.60
CA GLU A 28 10.70 15.75 -2.49
C GLU A 28 10.35 16.11 -1.04
N LEU A 29 9.69 15.22 -0.30
CA LEU A 29 9.38 15.44 1.11
C LEU A 29 10.64 15.50 1.98
N ALA A 30 11.58 14.57 1.76
CA ALA A 30 12.83 14.55 2.50
C ALA A 30 13.62 15.85 2.29
N PHE A 31 13.74 16.29 1.03
CA PHE A 31 14.40 17.55 0.70
C PHE A 31 13.74 18.74 1.40
N ARG A 32 12.41 18.81 1.42
CA ARG A 32 11.67 19.90 2.08
C ARG A 32 11.81 19.92 3.60
N ARG A 33 12.02 18.76 4.22
CA ARG A 33 12.20 18.61 5.66
C ARG A 33 13.66 18.74 6.11
N ASP A 34 14.60 18.93 5.18
CA ASP A 34 16.05 18.84 5.44
C ASP A 34 16.42 17.47 6.06
N GLU A 35 15.76 16.41 5.57
CA GLU A 35 15.91 15.03 6.03
C GLU A 35 16.42 14.11 4.90
N GLU A 36 16.89 12.92 5.27
CA GLU A 36 17.14 11.85 4.30
C GLU A 36 15.83 11.10 3.96
N ALA A 37 15.68 10.71 2.69
CA ALA A 37 14.50 9.98 2.20
C ALA A 37 14.32 8.57 2.79
N GLY A 38 15.30 8.11 3.59
CA GLY A 38 15.38 6.77 4.12
C GLY A 38 15.88 5.75 3.07
N PRO A 39 15.83 4.46 3.40
CA PRO A 39 16.40 3.42 2.55
C PRO A 39 15.64 3.26 1.23
N GLU A 40 16.33 2.84 0.17
CA GLU A 40 15.71 2.57 -1.14
C GLU A 40 14.60 1.53 -1.01
N GLY A 41 14.85 0.42 -0.27
CA GLY A 41 13.95 -0.70 -0.02
C GLY A 41 12.71 -0.43 0.84
N ARG A 42 12.38 0.84 1.09
CA ARG A 42 11.32 1.23 2.02
C ARG A 42 9.92 0.91 1.48
N ILE A 43 9.72 1.02 0.16
CA ILE A 43 8.43 0.73 -0.49
C ILE A 43 8.20 -0.78 -0.47
N GLU A 44 9.24 -1.57 -0.76
CA GLU A 44 9.24 -3.03 -0.72
C GLU A 44 8.91 -3.55 0.69
N ALA A 45 9.46 -2.91 1.72
CA ALA A 45 9.11 -3.22 3.10
C ALA A 45 7.61 -3.01 3.38
N ALA A 46 7.03 -1.89 2.95
CA ALA A 46 5.60 -1.62 3.12
C ALA A 46 4.69 -2.55 2.30
N LEU A 47 5.15 -3.00 1.12
CA LEU A 47 4.45 -4.01 0.32
C LEU A 47 4.45 -5.37 1.03
N SER A 48 5.56 -5.75 1.66
CA SER A 48 5.66 -7.03 2.39
C SER A 48 4.78 -7.10 3.63
N THR A 49 4.37 -5.96 4.18
CA THR A 49 3.46 -5.86 5.33
C THR A 49 2.02 -5.57 4.92
N TYR A 50 1.71 -5.54 3.61
CA TYR A 50 0.40 -5.18 3.07
C TYR A 50 -0.08 -3.76 3.46
N ALA A 51 0.82 -2.90 3.94
CA ALA A 51 0.55 -1.48 4.15
C ALA A 51 0.45 -0.72 2.82
N LEU A 52 1.14 -1.21 1.79
CA LEU A 52 0.93 -0.84 0.40
C LEU A 52 0.50 -2.08 -0.40
N VAL A 53 -0.20 -1.86 -1.51
CA VAL A 53 -0.55 -2.89 -2.48
C VAL A 53 -0.09 -2.43 -3.86
N GLU A 54 0.46 -3.35 -4.65
CA GLU A 54 0.78 -3.10 -6.05
C GLU A 54 -0.21 -3.85 -6.97
N HIS A 55 -0.87 -3.11 -7.86
CA HIS A 55 -1.85 -3.63 -8.81
C HIS A 55 -1.77 -2.85 -10.12
N ASP A 56 -1.69 -3.55 -11.26
CA ASP A 56 -1.58 -2.96 -12.60
C ASP A 56 -0.49 -1.87 -12.75
N GLY A 57 0.66 -2.07 -12.09
CA GLY A 57 1.79 -1.15 -12.11
C GLY A 57 1.60 0.12 -11.27
N LEU A 58 0.53 0.17 -10.47
CA LEU A 58 0.21 1.22 -9.53
C LEU A 58 0.34 0.73 -8.09
N VAL A 59 0.68 1.64 -7.20
CA VAL A 59 0.87 1.45 -5.76
C VAL A 59 -0.23 2.21 -5.03
N LEU A 60 -0.90 1.51 -4.12
CA LEU A 60 -2.10 1.93 -3.39
C LEU A 60 -1.81 1.90 -1.89
N ALA A 61 -2.61 2.64 -1.12
CA ALA A 61 -2.77 2.34 0.30
C ALA A 61 -3.37 0.94 0.47
N GLY A 62 -2.66 0.06 1.16
CA GLY A 62 -3.05 -1.33 1.39
C GLY A 62 -3.97 -1.53 2.60
N PRO A 63 -4.51 -2.75 2.79
CA PRO A 63 -5.42 -3.07 3.87
C PRO A 63 -4.80 -2.95 5.27
N ALA A 64 -3.49 -3.20 5.41
CA ALA A 64 -2.82 -3.17 6.72
C ALA A 64 -2.36 -1.76 7.15
N ALA A 65 -2.77 -0.71 6.43
CA ALA A 65 -2.42 0.67 6.74
C ALA A 65 -3.63 1.47 7.22
N PHE A 66 -3.35 2.46 8.07
CA PHE A 66 -4.27 3.55 8.41
C PHE A 66 -3.70 4.86 7.83
N PRO A 67 -3.99 5.18 6.54
CA PRO A 67 -3.35 6.27 5.82
C PRO A 67 -3.34 7.57 6.60
N THR A 68 -2.14 8.13 6.79
CA THR A 68 -1.94 9.40 7.49
C THR A 68 -1.08 10.29 6.62
N LEU A 69 -1.54 11.51 6.34
CA LEU A 69 -0.78 12.39 5.47
C LEU A 69 0.47 12.94 6.20
N PRO A 70 1.68 12.76 5.66
CA PRO A 70 2.89 13.32 6.25
C PRO A 70 2.86 14.86 6.28
N GLU A 71 3.52 15.48 7.26
CA GLU A 71 3.78 16.93 7.25
C GLU A 71 4.41 17.40 5.92
N GLY A 72 3.83 18.43 5.30
CA GLY A 72 4.31 18.99 4.03
C GLY A 72 3.85 18.23 2.78
N ALA A 73 3.15 17.11 2.90
CA ALA A 73 2.70 16.32 1.75
C ALA A 73 1.50 16.91 1.01
N SER A 74 0.79 17.87 1.59
CA SER A 74 -0.33 18.56 0.92
C SER A 74 0.07 19.31 -0.35
N ASP A 75 1.36 19.63 -0.54
CA ASP A 75 1.88 20.31 -1.74
C ASP A 75 2.34 19.33 -2.82
N LEU A 76 2.40 18.02 -2.54
CA LEU A 76 2.86 17.01 -3.50
C LEU A 76 2.09 17.01 -4.82
N PRO A 77 0.75 17.17 -4.87
CA PRO A 77 0.03 17.20 -6.13
C PRO A 77 0.51 18.30 -7.09
N HIS A 78 0.96 19.42 -6.55
CA HIS A 78 1.52 20.52 -7.34
C HIS A 78 2.98 20.30 -7.75
N ILE A 79 3.75 19.56 -6.97
CA ILE A 79 5.18 19.31 -7.23
C ILE A 79 5.40 18.16 -8.21
N LEU A 80 4.62 17.09 -8.05
CA LEU A 80 4.78 15.86 -8.83
C LEU A 80 4.10 15.94 -10.18
N GLU A 81 3.06 16.78 -10.31
CA GLU A 81 2.20 16.85 -11.50
C GLU A 81 1.65 15.46 -11.91
N ALA A 82 1.58 14.54 -10.94
CA ALA A 82 1.03 13.21 -11.15
C ALA A 82 -0.51 13.29 -11.25
N PRO A 83 -1.13 12.51 -12.15
CA PRO A 83 -2.59 12.50 -12.26
C PRO A 83 -3.22 11.78 -11.06
N ASP A 84 -4.42 12.21 -10.68
CA ASP A 84 -5.28 11.41 -9.81
C ASP A 84 -5.70 10.13 -10.56
N ARG A 85 -5.73 9.01 -9.83
CA ARG A 85 -6.08 7.70 -10.40
C ARG A 85 -7.16 7.04 -9.58
N GLU A 86 -8.15 6.47 -10.27
CA GLU A 86 -9.10 5.54 -9.68
C GLU A 86 -8.66 4.12 -10.02
N VAL A 87 -8.65 3.26 -9.02
CA VAL A 87 -8.29 1.85 -9.15
C VAL A 87 -9.48 1.00 -8.74
N ASP A 88 -9.75 -0.05 -9.51
CA ASP A 88 -10.79 -1.02 -9.20
C ASP A 88 -10.45 -1.73 -7.88
N ARG A 89 -11.18 -1.37 -6.82
CA ARG A 89 -10.93 -1.87 -5.46
C ARG A 89 -11.26 -3.35 -5.33
N GLU A 90 -12.23 -3.86 -6.09
CA GLU A 90 -12.58 -5.28 -6.10
C GLU A 90 -11.45 -6.09 -6.74
N ALA A 91 -10.99 -5.69 -7.93
CA ALA A 91 -9.87 -6.34 -8.61
C ALA A 91 -8.55 -6.28 -7.80
N ALA A 92 -8.26 -5.14 -7.18
CA ALA A 92 -7.12 -5.01 -6.28
C ALA A 92 -7.29 -5.91 -5.03
N GLY A 93 -8.51 -6.01 -4.49
CA GLY A 93 -8.84 -6.91 -3.38
C GLY A 93 -8.63 -8.38 -3.72
N GLU A 94 -9.05 -8.81 -4.90
CA GLU A 94 -8.84 -10.19 -5.39
C GLU A 94 -7.35 -10.50 -5.54
N ALA A 95 -6.55 -9.55 -6.02
CA ALA A 95 -5.10 -9.70 -6.13
C ALA A 95 -4.44 -9.85 -4.75
N VAL A 96 -4.87 -9.05 -3.76
CA VAL A 96 -4.38 -9.19 -2.37
C VAL A 96 -4.83 -10.51 -1.76
N LEU A 97 -6.08 -10.93 -1.99
CA LEU A 97 -6.59 -12.22 -1.51
C LEU A 97 -5.74 -13.39 -2.03
N ALA A 98 -5.41 -13.38 -3.31
CA ALA A 98 -4.52 -14.37 -3.91
C ALA A 98 -3.11 -14.34 -3.32
N ALA A 99 -2.57 -13.15 -3.00
CA ALA A 99 -1.27 -13.01 -2.34
C ALA A 99 -1.29 -13.58 -0.91
N LEU A 100 -2.31 -13.23 -0.10
CA LEU A 100 -2.49 -13.78 1.25
C LEU A 100 -2.65 -15.30 1.23
N ALA A 101 -3.23 -15.85 0.16
CA ALA A 101 -3.37 -17.30 0.01
C ALA A 101 -2.05 -18.03 -0.24
N ALA A 102 -1.08 -17.35 -0.82
CA ALA A 102 0.27 -17.86 -1.05
C ALA A 102 1.27 -17.47 0.06
N GLU A 103 0.84 -16.69 1.05
CA GLU A 103 1.69 -16.19 2.13
C GLU A 103 2.16 -17.33 3.04
N GLU A 104 3.47 -17.36 3.32
CA GLU A 104 4.07 -18.39 4.18
C GLU A 104 3.81 -18.08 5.67
N ASP A 105 3.75 -16.79 6.02
CA ASP A 105 3.36 -16.35 7.36
C ASP A 105 1.84 -16.41 7.54
N THR A 106 1.34 -17.57 7.92
CA THR A 106 -0.10 -17.80 8.14
C THR A 106 -0.72 -16.93 9.24
N GLU A 107 0.08 -16.43 10.19
CA GLU A 107 -0.42 -15.52 11.24
C GLU A 107 -0.67 -14.14 10.64
N LEU A 108 0.30 -13.61 9.88
CA LEU A 108 0.15 -12.37 9.12
C LEU A 108 -1.00 -12.46 8.11
N ALA A 109 -1.07 -13.56 7.35
CA ALA A 109 -2.12 -13.78 6.37
C ALA A 109 -3.51 -13.71 7.02
N ARG A 110 -3.66 -14.36 8.18
CA ARG A 110 -4.90 -14.34 8.97
C ARG A 110 -5.20 -12.94 9.51
N GLU A 111 -4.21 -12.20 10.00
CA GLU A 111 -4.40 -10.83 10.47
C GLU A 111 -4.91 -9.92 9.34
N VAL A 112 -4.17 -9.85 8.24
CA VAL A 112 -4.47 -8.95 7.11
C VAL A 112 -5.78 -9.35 6.42
N SER A 113 -6.18 -10.63 6.42
CA SER A 113 -7.45 -11.05 5.84
C SER A 113 -8.68 -10.39 6.48
N TYR A 114 -8.64 -10.01 7.77
CA TYR A 114 -9.72 -9.25 8.40
C TYR A 114 -9.77 -7.83 7.88
N ASP A 115 -8.61 -7.18 7.76
CA ASP A 115 -8.51 -5.82 7.23
C ASP A 115 -8.86 -5.76 5.74
N LEU A 116 -8.52 -6.81 4.98
CA LEU A 116 -8.85 -6.95 3.57
C LEU A 116 -10.37 -6.90 3.33
N GLU A 117 -11.17 -7.62 4.13
CA GLU A 117 -12.64 -7.59 4.00
C GLU A 117 -13.26 -6.24 4.35
N ALA A 118 -12.57 -5.42 5.16
CA ALA A 118 -12.97 -4.04 5.41
C ALA A 118 -12.51 -3.10 4.28
N TRP A 119 -11.39 -3.42 3.62
CA TRP A 119 -10.75 -2.60 2.60
C TRP A 119 -11.32 -2.81 1.18
N ALA A 120 -11.75 -4.02 0.83
CA ALA A 120 -12.29 -4.39 -0.47
C ALA A 120 -13.48 -5.36 -0.36
N PRO A 121 -14.39 -5.38 -1.35
CA PRO A 121 -15.57 -6.25 -1.35
C PRO A 121 -15.23 -7.70 -1.73
N VAL A 122 -14.34 -8.35 -0.98
CA VAL A 122 -13.91 -9.74 -1.20
C VAL A 122 -14.20 -10.62 0.01
N ASP A 123 -14.23 -11.94 -0.18
CA ASP A 123 -14.38 -12.93 0.89
C ASP A 123 -13.02 -13.58 1.19
N ALA A 124 -12.48 -13.31 2.38
CA ALA A 124 -11.18 -13.82 2.82
C ALA A 124 -11.32 -14.93 3.88
N SER A 125 -12.53 -15.49 4.06
CA SER A 125 -12.80 -16.58 5.00
C SER A 125 -11.88 -17.79 4.81
N ALA A 126 -11.64 -18.23 3.57
CA ALA A 126 -10.75 -19.36 3.28
C ALA A 126 -9.31 -19.15 3.78
N VAL A 127 -8.79 -17.92 3.70
CA VAL A 127 -7.47 -17.56 4.27
C VAL A 127 -7.48 -17.68 5.78
N ARG A 128 -8.53 -17.16 6.44
CA ARG A 128 -8.66 -17.19 7.91
C ARG A 128 -8.77 -18.59 8.47
N GLU A 129 -9.50 -19.44 7.77
CA GLU A 129 -9.81 -20.80 8.21
C GLU A 129 -8.71 -21.80 7.82
N GLY A 130 -7.72 -21.35 7.04
CA GLY A 130 -6.62 -22.18 6.56
C GLY A 130 -7.07 -23.23 5.55
N GLU A 131 -8.17 -22.96 4.82
CA GLU A 131 -8.76 -23.84 3.81
C GLU A 131 -8.07 -23.73 2.44
N GLN A 132 -6.87 -23.12 2.39
CA GLN A 132 -6.09 -23.01 1.16
C GLN A 132 -5.94 -24.39 0.53
N GLU A 133 -6.54 -24.57 -0.67
CA GLU A 133 -6.51 -25.83 -1.38
C GLU A 133 -5.04 -26.28 -1.50
N ARG A 134 -4.71 -27.39 -0.84
CA ARG A 134 -3.47 -28.14 -1.06
C ARG A 134 -3.51 -28.70 -2.48
N LEU A 135 -3.22 -27.89 -3.48
CA LEU A 135 -2.99 -28.31 -4.87
C LEU A 135 -1.55 -28.77 -5.07
#